data_AF-A0A0U2VTN2-F1
#
_entry.id   AF-A0A0U2VTN2-F1
#
_cell.length_a   1.000
_cell.length_b   1.000
_cell.length_c   1.000
_cell.angle_alpha   90.00
_cell.angle_beta   90.00
_cell.angle_gamma   90.00
#
_symmetry.space_group_name_H-M   'P 1'
#
loop_
_entity.id
_entity.type
_entity.pdbx_description
1 polymer ?
#
loop_
_entity_poly.entity_id
_entity_poly.type
_entity_poly.pdbx_seq_one_letter_code
_entity_poly.pdbx_strand_id
1 'polypeptide(L)'
;MMGYEKDWFMRQVKSAVFNPFKKVSEVQVMPMIQVTDEGTGENYSVPIQSYLSELILTLKVNQAENILFSESKKMTDEQFFDLGNWFYDLVEELSDEELTRADFSRTEITQGRAELV
;
A
#
# COMPACT_ATOMS: atom_id res chain seq x y z
N MET A 1 23.47 2.14 13.73
CA MET A 1 22.03 1.80 13.57
C MET A 1 21.63 1.94 12.10
N MET A 2 22.13 1.06 11.21
CA MET A 2 21.90 1.12 9.74
C MET A 2 21.50 -0.25 9.15
N GLY A 3 21.35 -1.29 10.00
CA GLY A 3 21.07 -2.66 9.55
C GLY A 3 19.58 -3.01 9.49
N TYR A 4 18.77 -2.45 10.40
CA TYR A 4 17.36 -2.82 10.54
C TYR A 4 16.49 -2.37 9.35
N GLU A 5 16.65 -1.13 8.88
CA GLU A 5 15.92 -0.62 7.71
C GLU A 5 16.28 -1.40 6.43
N LYS A 6 17.56 -1.77 6.29
CA LYS A 6 18.06 -2.52 5.14
C LYS A 6 17.60 -3.97 5.13
N ASP A 7 17.51 -4.60 6.30
CA ASP A 7 17.03 -5.98 6.43
C ASP A 7 15.52 -6.10 6.21
N TRP A 8 14.73 -5.12 6.66
CA TRP A 8 13.31 -5.06 6.35
C TRP A 8 13.04 -4.80 4.86
N PHE A 9 13.77 -3.85 4.25
CA PHE A 9 13.71 -3.60 2.81
C PHE A 9 13.97 -4.88 2.00
N MET A 10 14.95 -5.69 2.42
CA MET A 10 15.28 -6.96 1.76
C MET A 10 14.26 -8.08 2.01
N ARG A 11 13.47 -8.04 3.09
CA ARG A 11 12.36 -8.98 3.32
C ARG A 11 11.18 -8.67 2.41
N GLN A 12 10.83 -7.39 2.27
CA GLN A 12 9.72 -6.95 1.43
C GLN A 12 10.00 -7.14 -0.06
N VAL A 13 11.21 -6.82 -0.55
CA VAL A 13 11.60 -7.09 -1.95
C VAL A 13 11.54 -8.59 -2.28
N LYS A 14 11.91 -9.48 -1.34
CA LYS A 14 11.80 -10.93 -1.56
C LYS A 14 10.35 -11.43 -1.59
N SER A 15 9.44 -10.79 -0.85
CA SER A 15 8.02 -11.11 -0.79
C SER A 15 7.25 -10.57 -2.00
N ALA A 16 7.48 -9.30 -2.37
CA ALA A 16 6.79 -8.61 -3.45
C ALA A 16 7.19 -9.09 -4.85
N VAL A 17 8.39 -9.66 -5.02
CA VAL A 17 8.89 -10.02 -6.35
C VAL A 17 8.43 -11.39 -6.84
N PHE A 18 8.04 -12.36 -6.01
CA PHE A 18 7.63 -13.67 -6.55
C PHE A 18 6.80 -14.50 -5.55
N ASN A 19 5.48 -14.49 -5.70
CA ASN A 19 4.63 -15.58 -5.21
C ASN A 19 4.24 -16.48 -6.40
N PRO A 20 5.02 -17.54 -6.71
CA PRO A 20 4.74 -18.44 -7.83
C PRO A 20 3.48 -19.29 -7.65
N PHE A 21 2.79 -19.16 -6.50
CA PHE A 21 1.56 -19.89 -6.18
C PHE A 21 0.28 -19.06 -6.29
N LYS A 22 0.37 -17.74 -6.58
CA LYS A 22 -0.83 -16.95 -6.88
C LYS A 22 -1.31 -17.36 -8.27
N LYS A 23 -2.36 -18.19 -8.31
CA LYS A 23 -3.07 -18.58 -9.54
C LYS A 23 -3.26 -17.35 -10.41
N VAL A 24 -3.01 -17.50 -11.72
CA VAL A 24 -3.36 -16.55 -12.78
C VAL A 24 -4.89 -16.48 -12.91
N SER A 25 -5.60 -16.11 -11.84
CA SER A 25 -6.93 -15.54 -11.98
C SER A 25 -6.72 -14.14 -12.53
N GLU A 26 -7.45 -13.81 -13.60
CA GLU A 26 -7.55 -12.51 -14.27
C GLU A 26 -6.71 -11.42 -13.61
N VAL A 27 -5.66 -10.96 -14.30
CA VAL A 27 -4.91 -9.77 -13.87
C VAL A 27 -5.90 -8.62 -13.77
N GLN A 28 -6.43 -8.39 -12.58
CA GLN A 28 -7.32 -7.27 -12.29
C GLN A 28 -6.52 -6.03 -12.66
N VAL A 29 -6.96 -5.33 -13.70
CA VAL A 29 -6.28 -4.12 -14.15
C VAL A 29 -6.53 -3.07 -13.07
N MET A 30 -5.56 -2.91 -12.19
CA MET A 30 -5.60 -1.88 -11.15
C MET A 30 -5.61 -0.49 -11.82
N PRO A 31 -6.38 0.46 -11.29
CA PRO A 31 -6.44 1.80 -11.86
C PRO A 31 -5.06 2.47 -11.78
N MET A 32 -4.80 3.30 -12.79
CA MET A 32 -3.60 4.12 -12.85
C MET A 32 -3.89 5.47 -12.18
N ILE A 33 -2.94 5.93 -11.36
CA ILE A 33 -2.99 7.23 -10.70
C ILE A 33 -1.89 8.13 -11.24
N GLN A 34 -2.14 9.44 -11.21
CA GLN A 34 -1.14 10.45 -11.50
C GLN A 34 -0.41 10.80 -10.21
N VAL A 35 0.91 10.71 -10.23
CA VAL A 35 1.78 11.05 -9.09
C VAL A 35 2.75 12.13 -9.55
N THR A 36 3.03 13.09 -8.66
CA THR A 36 4.09 14.08 -8.87
C THR A 36 5.33 13.65 -8.12
N ASP A 37 6.46 13.56 -8.81
CA ASP A 37 7.76 13.37 -8.18
C ASP A 37 8.16 14.65 -7.42
N GLU A 38 8.40 14.55 -6.12
CA GLU A 38 8.77 15.71 -5.29
C GLU A 38 10.19 16.25 -5.61
N GLY A 39 11.07 15.43 -6.17
CA GLY A 39 12.45 15.79 -6.50
C GLY A 39 12.60 16.44 -7.88
N THR A 40 11.84 15.99 -8.88
CA THR A 40 11.89 16.51 -10.26
C THR A 40 10.71 17.43 -10.61
N GLY A 41 9.60 17.32 -9.88
CA GLY A 41 8.34 18.00 -10.19
C GLY A 41 7.57 17.39 -11.37
N GLU A 42 8.03 16.25 -11.90
CA GLU A 42 7.40 15.59 -13.04
C GLU A 42 6.18 14.78 -12.63
N ASN A 43 5.15 14.80 -13.48
CA ASN A 43 3.97 13.96 -13.31
C ASN A 43 4.13 12.67 -14.10
N TYR A 44 3.83 11.54 -13.47
CA TYR A 44 3.88 10.23 -14.10
C TYR A 44 2.70 9.37 -13.66
N SER A 45 2.38 8.36 -14.47
CA SER A 45 1.24 7.47 -14.26
C SER A 45 1.74 6.11 -13.77
N VAL A 46 1.22 5.64 -12.63
CA VAL A 46 1.55 4.32 -12.06
C VAL A 46 0.32 3.57 -11.61
N PRO A 47 0.37 2.23 -11.55
CA PRO A 47 -0.67 1.46 -10.88
C PRO A 47 -0.77 1.87 -9.42
N ILE A 48 -1.98 2.14 -8.93
CA ILE A 48 -2.20 2.57 -7.55
C ILE A 48 -1.55 1.63 -6.53
N GLN A 49 -1.66 0.32 -6.76
CA GLN A 49 -1.13 -0.70 -5.87
C GLN A 49 0.40 -0.57 -5.69
N SER A 50 1.12 -0.29 -6.77
CA SER A 50 2.58 -0.08 -6.72
C SER A 50 2.93 1.14 -5.88
N TYR A 51 2.16 2.23 -6.03
CA TYR A 51 2.41 3.47 -5.29
C TYR A 51 2.06 3.34 -3.80
N LEU A 52 0.94 2.69 -3.47
CA LEU A 52 0.58 2.39 -2.08
C LEU A 52 1.65 1.51 -1.41
N SER A 53 2.18 0.52 -2.14
CA SER A 53 3.28 -0.30 -1.64
C SER A 53 4.52 0.53 -1.32
N GLU A 54 4.88 1.49 -2.19
CA GLU A 54 6.03 2.38 -1.96
C GLU A 54 5.82 3.29 -0.73
N LEU A 55 4.60 3.80 -0.54
CA LEU A 55 4.27 4.63 0.62
C LEU A 55 4.32 3.82 1.92
N ILE A 56 3.78 2.59 1.94
CA ILE A 56 3.95 1.69 3.09
C ILE A 56 5.45 1.42 3.34
N LEU A 57 6.21 1.18 2.26
CA LEU A 57 7.65 0.92 2.34
C LEU A 57 8.45 2.11 2.92
N THR A 58 7.94 3.32 2.76
CA THR A 58 8.57 4.54 3.26
C THR A 58 7.93 5.05 4.56
N LEU A 59 7.11 4.22 5.22
CA LEU A 59 6.36 4.54 6.44
C LEU A 59 5.45 5.77 6.29
N LYS A 60 4.95 6.02 5.08
CA LYS A 60 3.93 7.02 4.77
C LYS A 60 2.53 6.39 4.74
N VAL A 61 2.19 5.58 5.76
CA VAL A 61 0.96 4.75 5.78
C VAL A 61 -0.31 5.60 5.78
N ASN A 62 -0.36 6.64 6.60
CA ASN A 62 -1.50 7.57 6.64
C ASN A 62 -1.74 8.22 5.25
N GLN A 63 -0.67 8.64 4.56
CA GLN A 63 -0.77 9.16 3.19
C GLN A 63 -1.30 8.09 2.22
N ALA A 64 -0.82 6.85 2.35
CA ALA A 64 -1.27 5.74 1.51
C ALA A 64 -2.78 5.47 1.69
N GLU A 65 -3.27 5.44 2.93
CA GLU A 65 -4.70 5.26 3.23
C GLU A 65 -5.55 6.39 2.61
N ASN A 66 -5.14 7.65 2.80
CA ASN A 66 -5.85 8.79 2.20
C ASN A 66 -5.99 8.65 0.67
N ILE A 67 -4.94 8.15 0.01
CA ILE A 67 -4.96 7.93 -1.44
C ILE A 67 -5.89 6.79 -1.81
N LEU A 68 -5.80 5.65 -1.10
CA LEU A 68 -6.69 4.50 -1.29
C LEU A 68 -8.17 4.94 -1.28
N PHE A 69 -8.59 5.69 -0.27
CA PHE A 69 -9.97 6.17 -0.17
C PHE A 69 -10.30 7.26 -1.18
N SER A 70 -9.37 8.16 -1.52
CA SER A 70 -9.64 9.21 -2.52
C SER A 70 -9.87 8.63 -3.92
N GLU A 71 -9.19 7.53 -4.24
CA GLU A 71 -9.20 6.88 -5.54
C GLU A 71 -10.29 5.80 -5.65
N SER A 72 -10.93 5.41 -4.55
CA SER A 72 -12.09 4.49 -4.50
C SER A 72 -13.17 4.86 -5.52
N LYS A 73 -13.41 6.17 -5.72
CA LYS A 73 -14.41 6.70 -6.67
C LYS A 73 -14.14 6.33 -8.15
N LYS A 74 -12.93 5.88 -8.46
CA LYS A 74 -12.51 5.47 -9.81
C LYS A 74 -12.49 3.94 -9.98
N MET A 75 -12.91 3.20 -8.96
CA MET A 75 -12.90 1.74 -8.90
C MET A 75 -14.32 1.20 -8.81
N THR A 76 -14.49 -0.08 -9.14
CA THR A 76 -15.66 -0.82 -8.69
C THR A 76 -15.54 -1.16 -7.21
N ASP A 77 -16.66 -1.43 -6.55
CA ASP A 77 -16.68 -1.84 -5.14
C ASP A 77 -15.80 -3.08 -4.90
N GLU A 78 -15.83 -4.05 -5.83
CA GLU A 78 -14.97 -5.25 -5.79
C GLU A 78 -13.48 -4.91 -5.86
N GLN A 79 -13.07 -4.02 -6.78
CA GLN A 79 -11.68 -3.58 -6.90
C GLN A 79 -11.22 -2.82 -5.65
N PHE A 80 -12.07 -1.94 -5.12
CA PHE A 80 -11.77 -1.18 -3.91
C PHE A 80 -11.64 -2.12 -2.70
N PHE A 81 -12.55 -3.08 -2.56
CA PHE A 81 -12.52 -4.07 -1.49
C PHE A 81 -11.27 -4.95 -1.56
N ASP A 82 -10.90 -5.47 -2.73
CA ASP A 82 -9.72 -6.29 -2.92
C ASP A 82 -8.42 -5.51 -2.66
N LEU A 83 -8.32 -4.28 -3.18
CA LEU A 83 -7.18 -3.41 -2.97
C LEU A 83 -7.05 -3.00 -1.50
N GLY A 84 -8.16 -2.65 -0.85
CA GLY A 84 -8.19 -2.26 0.55
C GLY A 84 -7.79 -3.40 1.48
N ASN A 85 -8.29 -4.62 1.25
CA ASN A 85 -7.85 -5.78 2.03
C ASN A 85 -6.36 -6.06 1.85
N TRP A 86 -5.86 -6.03 0.60
CA TRP A 86 -4.43 -6.17 0.34
C TRP A 86 -3.61 -5.08 1.05
N PHE A 87 -4.09 -3.83 1.08
CA PHE A 87 -3.42 -2.73 1.75
C PHE A 87 -3.29 -2.99 3.26
N TYR A 88 -4.40 -3.29 3.93
CA TYR A 88 -4.37 -3.51 5.38
C TYR A 88 -3.62 -4.79 5.77
N ASP A 89 -3.64 -5.84 4.93
CA ASP A 89 -2.82 -7.04 5.15
C ASP A 89 -1.32 -6.69 5.22
N LEU A 90 -0.85 -5.76 4.38
CA LEU A 90 0.54 -5.31 4.42
C LEU A 90 0.83 -4.39 5.61
N VAL A 91 -0.09 -3.48 5.94
CA VAL A 91 0.07 -2.57 7.09
C VAL A 91 0.07 -3.34 8.41
N GLU A 92 -0.67 -4.44 8.49
CA GLU A 92 -0.75 -5.28 9.68
C GLU A 92 0.59 -5.99 10.01
N GLU A 93 1.45 -6.20 9.01
CA GLU A 93 2.79 -6.76 9.18
C GLU A 93 3.82 -5.77 9.78
N LEU A 94 3.51 -4.47 9.83
CA LEU A 94 4.36 -3.46 10.46
C LEU A 94 4.35 -3.62 11.99
N SER A 95 5.46 -3.30 12.66
CA SER A 95 5.49 -3.27 14.13
C SER A 95 4.74 -2.05 14.69
N ASP A 96 4.38 -2.08 15.98
CA ASP A 96 3.71 -0.93 16.62
C ASP A 96 4.58 0.33 16.60
N GLU A 97 5.91 0.19 16.68
CA GLU A 97 6.86 1.29 16.52
C GLU A 97 6.88 1.85 15.09
N GLU A 98 6.78 0.99 14.08
CA GLU A 98 6.71 1.40 12.67
C GLU A 98 5.40 2.11 12.36
N LEU A 99 4.28 1.60 12.87
CA LEU A 99 2.97 2.26 12.78
C LEU A 99 2.98 3.63 13.46
N THR A 100 3.55 3.73 14.66
CA THR A 100 3.69 5.00 15.37
C THR A 100 4.52 6.00 14.57
N ARG A 101 5.61 5.56 13.91
CA ARG A 101 6.42 6.42 13.03
C ARG A 101 5.66 6.85 11.77
N ALA A 102 4.72 6.04 11.32
CA ALA A 102 3.89 6.29 10.16
C ALA A 102 2.61 7.10 10.46
N ASP A 103 2.47 7.60 11.71
CA ASP A 103 1.26 8.28 12.21
C ASP A 103 0.00 7.43 12.00
N PHE A 104 0.11 6.16 12.41
CA PHE A 104 -0.92 5.14 12.23
C PHE A 104 -1.01 4.20 13.44
N SER A 105 -2.12 3.47 13.56
CA SER A 105 -2.40 2.60 14.70
C SER A 105 -3.19 1.34 14.32
N ARG A 106 -3.15 0.34 15.21
CA ARG A 106 -3.96 -0.89 15.06
C ARG A 106 -5.46 -0.61 15.03
N THR A 107 -5.90 0.42 15.75
CA THR A 107 -7.29 0.87 15.76
C THR A 107 -7.70 1.39 14.39
N GLU A 108 -6.84 2.19 13.74
CA GLU A 108 -7.09 2.71 12.39
C GLU A 108 -7.15 1.59 11.35
N ILE A 109 -6.29 0.57 11.43
CA ILE A 109 -6.41 -0.64 10.58
C ILE A 109 -7.81 -1.25 10.70
N THR A 110 -8.29 -1.43 11.94
CA THR A 110 -9.59 -2.06 12.19
C THR A 110 -10.75 -1.20 11.69
N GLN A 111 -10.68 0.12 11.92
CA GLN A 111 -11.69 1.08 11.47
C GLN A 111 -11.73 1.15 9.94
N GLY A 112 -10.58 1.33 9.32
CA GLY A 112 -10.45 1.44 7.87
C GLY A 112 -10.88 0.16 7.14
N ARG A 113 -10.58 -1.03 7.67
CA ARG A 113 -11.12 -2.30 7.12
C ARG A 113 -12.65 -2.38 7.20
N ALA A 114 -13.26 -1.82 8.24
CA ALA A 114 -14.71 -1.82 8.39
C ALA A 114 -15.41 -0.86 7.41
N GLU A 115 -14.68 0.10 6.83
CA GLU A 115 -15.17 1.01 5.79
C GLU A 115 -15.05 0.45 4.38
N LEU A 116 -14.42 -0.73 4.21
CA LEU A 116 -14.42 -1.47 2.95
C LEU A 116 -15.78 -2.18 2.78
N VAL A 117 -16.78 -1.46 2.28
CA VAL A 117 -18.16 -1.94 2.05
C VAL A 117 -18.64 -1.71 0.63
#